data_AF-A0A419QY70-F1
#
_entry.id   AF-A0A419QY70-F1
#
_cell.length_a   1.000
_cell.length_b   1.000
_cell.length_c   1.000
_cell.angle_alpha   90.00
_cell.angle_beta   90.00
_cell.angle_gamma   90.00
#
_symmetry.space_group_name_H-M   'P 1'
#
loop_
_entity.id
_entity.type
_entity.pdbx_description
1 polymer ?
#
loop_
_entity_poly.entity_id
_entity_poly.type
_entity_poly.pdbx_seq_one_letter_code
_entity_poly.pdbx_strand_id
1 'polypeptide(L)'
;MTLNETLTREDVEEAFRRATNSVVEAAERWAARAEFGLTDEELAEALRYELGIAGGTGGRGALCVAYQGAGLKIWAGKSGWALTPPILEGQRTIAFAREYCGIPNPSDEQMKLL
;
A
#
# COMPACT_ATOMS: atom_id res chain seq x y z
N MET A 1 -29.85 4.82 4.67
CA MET A 1 -29.18 4.19 5.82
C MET A 1 -27.92 3.54 5.29
N THR A 2 -26.82 4.28 5.18
CA THR A 2 -25.53 3.71 4.78
C THR A 2 -24.79 3.43 6.07
N LEU A 3 -24.81 2.17 6.49
CA LEU A 3 -23.92 1.67 7.52
C LEU A 3 -22.50 2.04 7.06
N ASN A 4 -21.74 2.72 7.91
CA ASN A 4 -20.29 2.74 7.80
C ASN A 4 -19.85 1.28 7.96
N GLU A 5 -19.88 0.51 6.87
CA GLU A 5 -19.32 -0.84 6.86
C GLU A 5 -17.84 -0.69 7.16
N THR A 6 -17.46 -1.14 8.35
CA THR A 6 -16.06 -1.18 8.78
C THR A 6 -15.29 -2.05 7.80
N LEU A 7 -14.24 -1.49 7.20
CA LEU A 7 -13.34 -2.23 6.32
C LEU A 7 -12.60 -3.28 7.13
N THR A 8 -12.50 -4.49 6.58
CA THR A 8 -11.73 -5.58 7.21
C THR A 8 -10.25 -5.47 6.85
N ARG A 9 -9.40 -6.33 7.44
CA ARG A 9 -7.98 -6.41 7.06
C ARG A 9 -7.84 -6.81 5.58
N GLU A 10 -8.67 -7.74 5.12
CA GLU A 10 -8.69 -8.19 3.72
C GLU A 10 -9.06 -7.05 2.76
N ASP A 11 -9.96 -6.14 3.16
CA ASP A 11 -10.28 -4.96 2.36
C ASP A 11 -9.07 -4.02 2.23
N VAL A 12 -8.29 -3.85 3.30
CA VAL A 12 -7.07 -3.02 3.28
C VAL A 12 -6.00 -3.65 2.40
N GLU A 13 -5.82 -4.98 2.49
CA GLU A 13 -4.89 -5.74 1.64
C GLU A 13 -5.27 -5.67 0.17
N GLU A 14 -6.55 -5.84 -0.15
CA GLU A 14 -7.04 -5.74 -1.52
C GLU A 14 -6.88 -4.32 -2.07
N ALA A 15 -7.15 -3.30 -1.25
CA ALA A 15 -6.91 -1.91 -1.63
C ALA A 15 -5.43 -1.62 -1.90
N PHE A 16 -4.54 -2.10 -1.02
CA PHE A 16 -3.11 -1.97 -1.17
C PHE A 16 -2.63 -2.67 -2.45
N ARG A 17 -3.02 -3.92 -2.66
CA ARG A 17 -2.68 -4.73 -3.83
C ARG A 17 -3.12 -4.05 -5.13
N ARG A 18 -4.35 -3.52 -5.20
CA ARG A 18 -4.83 -2.79 -6.38
C ARG A 18 -4.06 -1.50 -6.61
N ALA A 19 -3.73 -0.77 -5.56
CA ALA A 19 -2.99 0.48 -5.66
C ALA A 19 -1.54 0.26 -6.15
N THR A 20 -0.90 -0.84 -5.73
CA THR A 20 0.54 -1.08 -5.99
C THR A 20 0.87 -2.07 -7.11
N ASN A 21 -0.15 -2.61 -7.82
CA ASN A 21 0.03 -3.50 -8.98
C ASN A 21 -0.53 -2.94 -10.29
N SER A 22 -0.62 -1.62 -10.43
CA SER A 22 -1.17 -0.98 -11.65
C SER A 22 -0.18 -0.96 -12.82
N VAL A 23 1.11 -1.22 -12.56
CA VAL A 23 2.19 -1.17 -13.55
C VAL A 23 2.60 -2.59 -13.93
N VAL A 24 2.82 -2.84 -15.23
CA VAL A 24 3.35 -4.12 -15.74
C VAL A 24 4.62 -4.49 -14.95
N GLU A 25 4.79 -5.77 -14.65
CA GLU A 25 5.90 -6.32 -13.84
C GLU A 25 5.95 -5.88 -12.36
N ALA A 26 4.86 -5.34 -11.80
CA ALA A 26 4.82 -4.97 -10.39
C ALA A 26 5.10 -6.15 -9.45
N ALA A 27 4.60 -7.34 -9.78
CA ALA A 27 4.81 -8.53 -8.97
C ALA A 27 6.30 -8.90 -8.88
N GLU A 28 7.01 -8.86 -10.01
CA GLU A 28 8.44 -9.14 -10.12
C GLU A 28 9.27 -8.11 -9.34
N ARG A 29 8.92 -6.82 -9.43
CA ARG A 29 9.56 -5.78 -8.64
C ARG A 29 9.37 -5.99 -7.15
N TRP A 30 8.15 -6.30 -6.70
CA TRP A 30 7.89 -6.56 -5.29
C TRP A 30 8.61 -7.81 -4.78
N ALA A 31 8.68 -8.87 -5.59
CA ALA A 31 9.45 -10.07 -5.27
C ALA A 31 10.95 -9.76 -5.10
N ALA A 32 11.54 -9.00 -6.03
CA ALA A 32 12.93 -8.58 -5.92
C ALA A 32 13.19 -7.73 -4.66
N ARG A 33 12.27 -6.80 -4.34
CA ARG A 33 12.38 -5.99 -3.11
C ARG A 33 12.28 -6.81 -1.84
N ALA A 34 11.47 -7.88 -1.83
CA ALA A 34 11.39 -8.81 -0.71
C ALA A 34 12.68 -9.65 -0.56
N GLU A 35 13.35 -9.98 -1.67
CA GLU A 35 14.63 -10.71 -1.65
C GLU A 35 15.80 -9.86 -1.14
N PHE A 36 15.94 -8.63 -1.67
CA PHE A 36 17.09 -7.77 -1.34
C PHE A 36 16.90 -6.89 -0.11
N GLY A 37 15.65 -6.65 0.29
CA GLY A 37 15.32 -5.68 1.33
C GLY A 37 15.38 -4.23 0.84
N LEU A 38 14.76 -3.33 1.61
CA LEU A 38 14.77 -1.89 1.39
C LEU A 38 14.75 -1.14 2.72
N THR A 39 15.47 -0.02 2.81
CA THR A 39 15.27 0.94 3.90
C THR A 39 13.90 1.57 3.81
N ASP A 40 13.46 2.27 4.85
CA ASP A 40 12.17 2.97 4.82
C ASP A 40 12.12 4.07 3.75
N GLU A 41 13.23 4.76 3.51
CA GLU A 41 13.34 5.75 2.44
C GLU A 41 13.22 5.11 1.06
N GLU A 42 13.93 4.01 0.82
CA GLU A 42 13.88 3.29 -0.45
C GLU A 42 12.51 2.67 -0.70
N LEU A 43 11.89 2.11 0.35
CA LEU A 43 10.53 1.59 0.30
C LEU A 43 9.51 2.71 0.04
N ALA A 44 9.72 3.90 0.61
CA ALA A 44 8.89 5.06 0.32
C ALA A 44 8.99 5.47 -1.16
N GLU A 45 10.19 5.54 -1.74
CA GLU A 45 10.36 5.85 -3.17
C GLU A 45 9.72 4.79 -4.07
N ALA A 46 9.92 3.50 -3.74
CA ALA A 46 9.29 2.39 -4.45
C ALA A 46 7.76 2.50 -4.44
N LEU A 47 7.17 2.82 -3.28
CA LEU A 47 5.73 3.03 -3.16
C LEU A 47 5.26 4.24 -3.98
N ARG A 48 6.00 5.36 -3.97
CA ARG A 48 5.63 6.53 -4.81
C ARG A 48 5.63 6.18 -6.29
N TYR A 49 6.59 5.36 -6.72
CA TYR A 49 6.66 4.90 -8.09
C TYR A 49 5.42 4.07 -8.47
N GLU A 50 5.04 3.07 -7.67
CA GLU A 50 3.87 2.23 -7.99
C GLU A 50 2.54 3.00 -7.90
N LEU A 51 2.41 3.95 -6.95
CA LEU A 51 1.19 4.75 -6.78
C LEU A 51 1.06 5.87 -7.82
N GLY A 52 2.16 6.33 -8.40
CA GLY A 52 2.20 7.43 -9.37
C GLY A 52 1.67 8.76 -8.80
N ILE A 53 1.22 9.66 -9.68
CA ILE A 53 0.69 10.97 -9.28
C ILE A 53 -0.61 10.80 -8.49
N ALA A 54 -1.59 10.13 -9.08
CA ALA A 54 -2.87 9.75 -8.48
C ALA A 54 -3.56 8.72 -9.37
N GLY A 55 -4.41 7.89 -8.78
CA GLY A 55 -5.22 6.93 -9.52
C GLY A 55 -6.34 6.35 -8.68
N GLY A 56 -7.12 5.45 -9.28
CA GLY A 56 -8.21 4.79 -8.59
C GLY A 56 -8.93 3.78 -9.47
N THR A 57 -9.59 2.84 -8.80
CA THR A 57 -10.39 1.79 -9.43
C THR A 57 -11.69 1.64 -8.65
N GLY A 58 -12.79 1.33 -9.33
CA GLY A 58 -14.08 1.18 -8.66
C GLY A 58 -15.12 0.54 -9.57
N GLY A 59 -16.16 0.00 -8.96
CA GLY A 59 -17.25 -0.66 -9.65
C GLY A 59 -18.45 -0.87 -8.73
N ARG A 60 -19.64 -1.01 -9.31
CA ARG A 60 -20.87 -1.20 -8.53
C ARG A 60 -20.78 -2.53 -7.76
N GLY A 61 -20.82 -2.46 -6.43
CA GLY A 61 -20.71 -3.64 -5.55
C GLY A 61 -19.28 -4.15 -5.31
N ALA A 62 -18.26 -3.43 -5.81
CA ALA A 62 -16.85 -3.74 -5.56
C ALA A 62 -16.22 -2.69 -4.63
N LEU A 63 -15.11 -3.06 -3.99
CA LEU A 63 -14.30 -2.11 -3.23
C LEU A 63 -13.80 -1.01 -4.17
N CYS A 64 -14.16 0.23 -3.85
CA CYS A 64 -13.73 1.44 -4.51
C CYS A 64 -12.40 1.88 -3.87
N VAL A 65 -11.33 1.98 -4.66
CA VAL A 65 -9.97 2.32 -4.23
C VAL A 65 -9.51 3.61 -4.92
N ALA A 66 -8.89 4.51 -4.17
CA ALA A 66 -8.14 5.63 -4.71
C ALA A 66 -6.77 5.69 -4.06
N TYR A 67 -5.80 6.27 -4.75
CA TYR A 67 -4.44 6.36 -4.25
C TYR A 67 -3.68 7.56 -4.81
N GLN A 68 -2.64 7.97 -4.08
CA GLN A 68 -1.77 9.08 -4.43
C GLN A 68 -0.35 8.81 -3.92
N GLY A 69 0.67 8.96 -4.79
CA GLY A 69 2.06 8.83 -4.36
C GLY A 69 2.47 9.91 -3.37
N ALA A 70 1.96 11.14 -3.52
CA ALA A 70 2.19 12.19 -2.55
C ALA A 70 1.56 11.83 -1.19
N GLY A 71 2.41 11.75 -0.16
CA GLY A 71 2.00 11.31 1.18
C GLY A 71 1.69 9.82 1.28
N LEU A 72 1.96 9.01 0.25
CA LEU A 72 1.72 7.55 0.23
C LEU A 72 0.30 7.18 0.64
N LYS A 73 -0.70 7.81 0.04
CA LYS A 73 -2.09 7.74 0.49
C LYS A 73 -2.86 6.68 -0.28
N ILE A 74 -3.63 5.87 0.44
CA ILE A 74 -4.58 4.91 -0.11
C ILE A 74 -5.92 5.09 0.61
N TRP A 75 -6.99 5.23 -0.16
CA TRP A 75 -8.36 5.24 0.30
C TRP A 75 -9.08 4.01 -0.20
N ALA A 76 -10.00 3.48 0.60
CA ALA A 76 -10.92 2.45 0.18
C ALA A 76 -12.31 2.65 0.78
N GLY A 77 -13.34 2.15 0.11
CA GLY A 77 -14.70 2.16 0.61
C GLY A 77 -15.64 1.35 -0.29
N LYS A 78 -16.74 0.84 0.25
CA LYS A 78 -17.72 0.07 -0.54
C LYS A 78 -18.69 0.95 -1.33
N SER A 79 -18.80 2.23 -0.98
CA SER A 79 -19.73 3.21 -1.58
C SER A 79 -19.07 4.55 -1.96
N GLY A 80 -17.73 4.56 -2.09
CA GLY A 80 -16.93 5.76 -2.40
C GLY A 80 -16.12 6.28 -1.20
N TRP A 81 -15.19 7.21 -1.45
CA TRP A 81 -14.12 7.62 -0.52
C TRP A 81 -14.03 9.13 -0.25
N ALA A 82 -14.94 9.95 -0.79
CA ALA A 82 -14.77 11.40 -0.89
C ALA A 82 -14.78 12.18 0.46
N LEU A 83 -15.10 11.52 1.58
CA LEU A 83 -15.22 12.16 2.90
C LEU A 83 -14.47 11.44 4.02
N THR A 84 -13.74 10.37 3.71
CA THR A 84 -13.02 9.57 4.71
C THR A 84 -11.52 9.83 4.63
N PRO A 85 -10.80 9.83 5.78
CA PRO A 85 -9.34 9.86 5.77
C PRO A 85 -8.79 8.63 5.02
N PRO A 86 -7.57 8.70 4.50
CA PRO A 86 -6.92 7.54 3.89
C PRO A 86 -6.79 6.40 4.91
N ILE A 87 -6.99 5.17 4.45
CA ILE A 87 -6.84 3.97 5.29
C ILE A 87 -5.36 3.68 5.57
N LEU A 88 -4.48 4.08 4.65
CA LEU A 88 -3.02 4.04 4.75
C LEU A 88 -2.45 5.40 4.30
N GLU A 89 -1.52 5.95 5.09
CA GLU A 89 -0.83 7.21 4.80
C GLU A 89 0.58 7.21 5.39
N GLY A 90 1.54 7.77 4.64
CA GLY A 90 2.92 7.99 5.07
C GLY A 90 3.58 6.74 5.63
N GLN A 91 4.08 6.85 6.87
CA GLN A 91 4.75 5.76 7.57
C GLN A 91 3.87 4.52 7.78
N ARG A 92 2.54 4.69 7.90
CA ARG A 92 1.63 3.54 8.01
C ARG A 92 1.59 2.74 6.71
N THR A 93 1.74 3.39 5.56
CA THR A 93 1.81 2.72 4.26
C THR A 93 3.13 1.96 4.10
N ILE A 94 4.24 2.54 4.57
CA ILE A 94 5.57 1.89 4.56
C ILE A 94 5.54 0.65 5.45
N ALA A 95 5.09 0.78 6.70
CA ALA A 95 4.98 -0.34 7.64
C ALA A 95 4.05 -1.44 7.11
N PHE A 96 2.92 -1.06 6.51
CA PHE A 96 1.99 -2.02 5.91
C PHE A 96 2.62 -2.74 4.71
N ALA A 97 3.29 -2.02 3.82
CA ALA A 97 3.98 -2.63 2.67
C ALA A 97 5.06 -3.61 3.12
N ARG A 98 5.79 -3.25 4.18
CA ARG A 98 6.83 -4.09 4.78
C ARG A 98 6.25 -5.39 5.30
N GLU A 99 5.17 -5.31 6.07
CA GLU A 99 4.44 -6.48 6.60
C GLU A 99 3.85 -7.33 5.47
N TYR A 100 3.11 -6.70 4.55
CA TYR A 100 2.35 -7.37 3.50
C TYR A 100 3.24 -8.06 2.45
N CYS A 101 4.35 -7.42 2.06
CA CYS A 101 5.29 -7.95 1.08
C CYS A 101 6.45 -8.74 1.71
N GLY A 102 6.60 -8.73 3.04
CA GLY A 102 7.71 -9.39 3.72
C GLY A 102 9.08 -8.78 3.42
N ILE A 103 9.17 -7.46 3.24
CA ILE A 103 10.39 -6.76 2.84
C ILE A 103 11.29 -6.55 4.07
N PRO A 104 12.50 -7.13 4.15
CA PRO A 104 13.41 -6.89 5.26
C PRO A 104 13.94 -5.45 5.25
N ASN A 105 14.22 -4.90 6.42
CA ASN A 105 14.89 -3.61 6.56
C ASN A 105 16.38 -3.86 6.79
N PRO A 106 17.26 -3.52 5.83
CA PRO A 106 18.71 -3.70 6.01
C PRO A 106 19.30 -2.72 7.04
N SER A 107 18.57 -1.66 7.40
CA SER A 107 18.94 -0.73 8.48
C SER A 107 18.50 -1.20 9.86
N ASP A 108 17.66 -2.22 9.95
CA ASP A 108 17.44 -2.88 11.23
C ASP A 108 18.75 -3.61 11.53
N GLU A 109 19.54 -3.09 12.47
CA GLU A 109 20.67 -3.82 13.03
C GLU A 109 20.11 -5.09 13.68
N GLN A 110 19.96 -6.15 12.89
CA GLN A 110 20.04 -7.50 13.42
C GLN A 110 21.42 -7.55 14.08
N MET A 111 21.43 -7.51 15.42
CA MET A 111 22.61 -7.74 16.23
C MET A 111 23.37 -8.89 15.57
N LYS A 112 24.53 -8.57 14.99
CA LYS A 112 25.52 -9.58 14.63
C LYS A 112 25.77 -10.33 15.93
N LEU A 113 25.23 -11.55 16.04
CA LEU A 113 25.63 -12.45 17.10
C LEU A 113 27.15 -12.55 17.00
N LEU A 114 27.82 -12.02 18.03
CA LEU A 114 29.24 -12.23 18.30
C LEU A 114 29.50 -13.73 18.50
#